data_AF-A0A2V5T1T0-F1
#
_entry.id   AF-A0A2V5T1T0-F1
#
_cell.length_a   1.000
_cell.length_b   1.000
_cell.length_c   1.000
_cell.angle_alpha   90.00
_cell.angle_beta   90.00
_cell.angle_gamma   90.00
#
_symmetry.space_group_name_H-M   'P 1'
#
loop_
_entity.id
_entity.type
_entity.pdbx_description
1 polymer ?
#
loop_
_entity_poly.entity_id
_entity_poly.type
_entity_poly.pdbx_seq_one_letter_code
_entity_poly.pdbx_strand_id
1 'polypeptide(L)' 'FVAVRDIAADEELTHDWCVTDDDNYTVECRCGSAICRRTLTGKDWQRAELQDRYAGYFSWYLANKIRNHVATARRQ' A
#
# COMPACT_ATOMS: atom_id res chain seq x y z
N PHE A 1 9.29 9.25 -2.79
CA PHE A 1 8.20 9.33 -1.80
C PHE A 1 7.59 10.72 -1.85
N VAL A 2 6.32 10.84 -1.47
CA VAL A 2 5.58 12.11 -1.35
C VAL A 2 4.83 12.09 -0.02
N ALA A 3 4.71 13.24 0.65
CA ALA A 3 3.90 13.34 1.86
C ALA A 3 2.41 13.31 1.47
N VAL A 4 1.61 12.53 2.19
CA VAL A 4 0.15 12.41 1.96
C VAL A 4 -0.69 13.13 3.02
N ARG A 5 0.01 13.79 3.96
CA ARG A 5 -0.52 14.65 5.01
C ARG A 5 0.60 15.57 5.50
N ASP A 6 0.24 16.56 6.30
CA ASP A 6 1.22 17.35 7.04
C ASP A 6 1.97 16.47 8.05
N ILE A 7 3.24 16.79 8.25
CA ILE A 7 4.17 16.06 9.12
C ILE A 7 4.81 17.09 10.06
N ALA A 8 4.74 16.83 11.37
CA ALA A 8 5.31 17.74 12.36
C ALA A 8 6.85 17.65 12.39
N ALA A 9 7.49 18.70 12.91
CA ALA A 9 8.90 18.62 13.24
C ALA A 9 9.13 17.47 14.23
N ASP A 10 10.23 16.75 14.05
CA ASP A 10 10.64 15.58 14.86
C ASP A 10 9.70 14.36 14.78
N GLU A 11 8.69 14.36 13.92
CA GLU A 11 7.87 13.19 13.64
C GLU A 11 8.60 12.18 12.75
N GLU A 12 8.47 10.88 13.05
CA GLU A 12 9.02 9.82 12.21
C GLU A 12 8.35 9.81 10.82
N LEU A 13 9.18 9.87 9.77
CA LEU A 13 8.70 9.67 8.41
C LEU A 13 8.37 8.20 8.17
N THR A 14 7.10 7.93 7.90
CA THR A 14 6.61 6.59 7.60
C THR A 14 6.08 6.50 6.18
N HIS A 15 6.17 5.32 5.58
CA HIS A 15 5.46 5.00 4.34
C HIS A 15 4.78 3.64 4.47
N ASP A 16 3.70 3.45 3.74
CA ASP A 16 3.00 2.17 3.68
C ASP A 16 3.60 1.29 2.57
N TRP A 17 4.13 0.11 2.92
CA TRP A 17 4.83 -0.77 1.97
C TRP A 17 3.91 -1.27 0.85
N CYS A 18 2.58 -1.24 1.04
CA CYS A 18 1.64 -1.64 -0.01
C CYS A 18 1.71 -0.76 -1.27
N VAL A 19 2.26 0.46 -1.18
CA VAL A 19 2.37 1.35 -2.36
C VAL A 19 3.68 1.16 -3.13
N THR A 20 4.59 0.33 -2.64
CA THR A 20 5.93 0.12 -3.21
C THR A 20 6.29 -1.33 -3.46
N ASP A 21 5.72 -2.29 -2.73
CA ASP A 21 6.26 -3.66 -2.68
C ASP A 21 5.37 -4.67 -3.41
N ASP A 22 6.02 -5.61 -4.10
CA ASP A 22 5.39 -6.79 -4.71
C ASP A 22 6.27 -8.03 -4.53
N ASP A 23 6.26 -8.61 -3.33
CA ASP A 23 7.13 -9.73 -2.94
C ASP A 23 6.34 -10.79 -2.14
N ASN A 24 7.01 -11.83 -1.67
CA ASN A 24 6.43 -12.99 -0.99
C ASN A 24 6.71 -13.02 0.53
N TYR A 25 7.01 -11.87 1.13
CA TYR A 25 7.22 -11.79 2.58
C TYR A 25 5.90 -11.73 3.36
N THR A 26 6.01 -12.05 4.65
CA THR A 26 5.01 -11.77 5.67
C THR A 26 5.72 -11.32 6.94
N VAL A 27 5.35 -10.16 7.48
CA VAL A 27 6.01 -9.58 8.65
C VAL A 27 5.00 -8.99 9.64
N GLU A 28 5.32 -9.09 10.93
CA GLU A 28 4.57 -8.41 11.98
C GLU A 28 4.83 -6.89 11.92
N CYS A 29 3.75 -6.10 11.86
CA CYS A 29 3.79 -4.65 11.83
C CYS A 29 3.78 -4.07 13.24
N ARG A 30 4.64 -3.07 13.48
CA ARG A 30 4.77 -2.36 14.76
C ARG A 30 4.52 -0.86 14.65
N CYS A 31 3.78 -0.42 13.63
CA CYS A 31 3.60 1.01 13.34
C CYS A 31 2.74 1.80 14.35
N GLY A 32 2.08 1.12 15.31
CA GLY A 32 1.26 1.79 16.32
C GLY A 32 -0.05 2.43 15.83
N SER A 33 -0.36 2.38 14.53
CA SER A 33 -1.58 2.96 13.97
C SER A 33 -2.85 2.28 14.50
N ALA A 34 -3.89 3.06 14.80
CA ALA A 34 -5.21 2.56 15.19
C ALA A 34 -5.87 1.67 14.11
N ILE A 35 -5.47 1.84 12.84
CA ILE A 35 -5.96 1.06 11.69
C ILE A 35 -4.88 0.10 11.16
N CYS A 36 -3.91 -0.28 12.00
CA CYS A 36 -2.83 -1.19 11.63
C CYS A 36 -3.37 -2.55 11.17
N ARG A 37 -2.81 -3.06 10.06
CA ARG A 37 -3.12 -4.40 9.53
C ARG A 37 -2.55 -5.53 10.37
N ARG A 38 -1.67 -5.22 11.33
CA ARG A 38 -0.90 -6.12 12.23
C ARG A 38 0.10 -7.01 11.50
N THR A 39 -0.25 -7.53 10.34
CA THR A 39 0.62 -8.31 9.47
C THR A 39 0.69 -7.62 8.11
N LEU A 40 1.89 -7.30 7.66
CA LEU A 40 2.14 -6.82 6.29
C LEU A 40 2.50 -7.99 5.40
N THR A 41 2.01 -7.96 4.18
CA THR A 41 2.42 -8.88 3.12
C THR A 41 2.99 -8.11 1.94
N GLY A 42 3.90 -8.74 1.21
CA GLY A 42 4.39 -8.19 -0.06
C GLY A 42 3.31 -8.13 -1.15
N LYS A 43 2.10 -8.63 -0.90
CA LYS A 43 0.96 -8.62 -1.83
C LYS A 43 -0.18 -7.71 -1.37
N ASP A 44 0.04 -6.88 -0.35
CA ASP A 44 -1.03 -6.03 0.21
C ASP A 44 -1.62 -5.06 -0.82
N TRP A 45 -0.87 -4.68 -1.86
CA TRP A 45 -1.36 -3.86 -2.98
C TRP A 45 -2.58 -4.45 -3.72
N GLN A 46 -2.85 -5.75 -3.58
CA GLN A 46 -4.00 -6.42 -4.19
C GLN A 46 -5.32 -6.17 -3.45
N ARG A 47 -5.26 -5.67 -2.22
CA ARG A 47 -6.43 -5.44 -1.36
C ARG A 47 -7.21 -4.22 -1.83
N ALA A 48 -8.48 -4.40 -2.15
CA ALA A 48 -9.34 -3.35 -2.72
C ALA A 48 -9.41 -2.10 -1.82
N GLU A 49 -9.53 -2.28 -0.51
CA GLU A 49 -9.59 -1.17 0.45
C GLU A 49 -8.29 -0.35 0.51
N LEU A 50 -7.14 -0.95 0.18
CA LEU A 50 -5.87 -0.24 0.09
C LEU A 50 -5.70 0.44 -1.28
N GLN A 51 -6.21 -0.19 -2.34
CA GLN A 51 -6.27 0.43 -3.67
C GLN A 51 -7.09 1.72 -3.65
N ASP A 52 -8.25 1.70 -2.98
CA ASP A 52 -9.10 2.88 -2.82
C ASP A 52 -8.44 3.95 -1.95
N ARG A 53 -7.86 3.55 -0.80
CA ARG A 53 -7.20 4.48 0.13
C ARG A 53 -6.00 5.19 -0.47
N TYR A 54 -5.19 4.48 -1.25
CA TYR A 54 -3.92 4.97 -1.80
C TYR A 54 -3.99 5.25 -3.31
N ALA A 55 -5.20 5.46 -3.85
CA ALA A 55 -5.40 5.80 -5.25
C ALA A 55 -4.52 6.99 -5.66
N GLY A 56 -3.69 6.80 -6.69
CA GLY A 56 -2.73 7.80 -7.17
C GLY A 56 -1.36 7.80 -6.48
N TYR A 57 -1.17 7.05 -5.39
CA TYR A 57 0.11 6.99 -4.66
C TYR A 57 0.92 5.72 -4.89
N PHE A 58 0.33 4.69 -5.52
CA PHE A 58 1.07 3.50 -5.93
C PHE A 58 2.22 3.85 -6.87
N SER A 59 3.37 3.21 -6.63
CA SER A 59 4.48 3.21 -7.59
C SER A 59 3.97 2.83 -8.99
N TRP A 60 4.58 3.39 -10.03
CA TRP A 60 4.10 3.23 -11.41
C TRP A 60 3.90 1.76 -11.80
N TYR A 61 4.80 0.88 -11.37
CA TYR A 61 4.72 -0.55 -11.69
C TYR A 61 3.53 -1.23 -10.98
N LEU A 62 3.25 -0.89 -9.71
CA LEU A 62 2.07 -1.39 -9.00
C LEU A 62 0.78 -0.84 -9.59
N ALA A 63 0.74 0.45 -9.94
CA ALA A 63 -0.41 1.03 -10.63
C ALA A 63 -0.72 0.30 -11.94
N ASN A 64 0.32 -0.10 -12.70
CA ASN A 64 0.16 -0.93 -13.89
C ASN A 64 -0.38 -2.33 -13.56
N LYS A 65 0.13 -2.97 -12.50
CA LYS A 65 -0.37 -4.28 -12.04
C LYS A 65 -1.82 -4.22 -11.59
N ILE A 66 -2.21 -3.22 -10.80
CA ILE A 66 -3.59 -3.00 -10.34
C ILE A 66 -4.53 -2.85 -11.53
N ARG A 67 -4.19 -2.01 -12.51
CA ARG A 67 -4.98 -1.84 -13.74
C ARG A 67 -5.21 -3.17 -14.47
N ASN A 68 -4.17 -4.00 -14.59
CA ASN A 68 -4.26 -5.31 -15.25
C ASN A 68 -5.03 -6.34 -14.40
N HIS A 69 -4.90 -6.28 -13.08
CA HIS A 69 -5.58 -7.17 -12.13
C HIS A 69 -7.09 -6.91 -12.13
N VAL A 70 -7.50 -5.64 -12.03
CA VAL A 70 -8.90 -5.21 -12.15
C VAL A 70 -9.46 -5.55 -13.53
N ALA A 71 -8.69 -5.36 -14.60
CA ALA A 71 -9.12 -5.73 -15.95
C ALA A 71 -9.35 -7.24 -16.12
N THR A 72 -8.55 -8.08 -15.46
CA THR A 72 -8.72 -9.53 -15.45
C THR A 72 -9.97 -9.94 -14.66
N ALA A 73 -10.16 -9.36 -13.46
CA ALA A 73 -11.31 -9.65 -12.60
C ALA A 73 -12.66 -9.23 -13.23
N ARG A 74 -12.68 -8.20 -14.07
CA ARG A 74 -13.90 -7.72 -14.77
C ARG A 74 -14.27 -8.49 -16.05
N ARG A 75 -13.39 -9.38 -16.51
CA ARG A 75 -13.62 -10.21 -17.72
C ARG A 75 -14.19 -11.59 -17.40
N GLN A 76 -14.37 -11.90 -16.13
CA GLN A 76 -15.05 -13.09 -15.60
C GLN A 76 -16.45 -12.68 -15.14
#